data_AF-A0A7J3TBF2-F1
#
_entry.id   AF-A0A7J3TBF2-F1
#
_cell.length_a   1.000
_cell.length_b   1.000
_cell.length_c   1.000
_cell.angle_alpha   90.00
_cell.angle_beta   90.00
_cell.angle_gamma   90.00
#
_symmetry.space_group_name_H-M   'P 1'
#
loop_
_entity.id
_entity.type
_entity.pdbx_description
1 polymer ?
#
loop_
_entity_poly.entity_id
_entity_poly.type
_entity_poly.pdbx_seq_one_letter_code
_entity_poly.pdbx_strand_id
1 'polypeptide(L)'
;MPDSSGIMFFFIPLVAIGISGIEVLIISRGMGVSIRYIEIFGFMEVAFLIIASFLMIFHGTSYFSGNSGSFFGSGFWEGTLFGVLMFSGLGSSIFISENTKNSRVMTGRSIMIAYLVTGAAMVFASYAVQSFIGPDITGYNGNPFVLITLIRSGFGGLFMDIFIFFALMSSANLVISYLNAFRNSVIRMSRDGILRSEKIGNGKLSALYLLMFSINGILVISFYFTLGSFAGFVILSGTVSLLFLSIHSISNITLSVHSFSYREISGIIIPPASTAFLAVIMVMSLTGSGIETVITDAFFALLVSASLLFVAVLKIYRKNQYSVIDFIENAQ
;
A
#
# COMPACT_ATOMS: atom_id res chain seq x y z
N MET A 1 -31.71 -9.07 -27.36
CA MET A 1 -30.80 -9.64 -26.35
C MET A 1 -30.70 -8.60 -25.24
N PRO A 2 -30.90 -8.93 -23.96
CA PRO A 2 -30.67 -7.97 -22.88
C PRO A 2 -29.22 -7.51 -22.99
N ASP A 3 -28.98 -6.20 -23.04
CA ASP A 3 -27.64 -5.64 -23.19
C ASP A 3 -26.73 -6.21 -22.09
N SER A 4 -25.69 -6.94 -22.52
CA SER A 4 -24.69 -7.53 -21.63
C SER A 4 -23.94 -6.47 -20.78
N SER A 5 -24.14 -5.18 -21.08
CA SER A 5 -23.62 -4.05 -20.30
C SER A 5 -24.22 -3.98 -18.89
N GLY A 6 -25.51 -4.29 -18.71
CA GLY A 6 -26.17 -4.18 -17.41
C GLY A 6 -25.70 -5.22 -16.39
N ILE A 7 -25.49 -6.46 -16.83
CA ILE A 7 -25.00 -7.55 -15.97
C ILE A 7 -23.52 -7.31 -15.62
N MET A 8 -22.70 -6.88 -16.58
CA MET A 8 -21.29 -6.57 -16.32
C MET A 8 -21.11 -5.41 -15.33
N PHE A 9 -22.02 -4.42 -15.35
CA PHE A 9 -21.98 -3.26 -14.46
C PHE A 9 -22.07 -3.63 -12.97
N PHE A 10 -22.94 -4.57 -12.59
CA PHE A 10 -23.03 -5.02 -11.19
C PHE A 10 -21.99 -6.10 -10.85
N PHE A 11 -21.49 -6.82 -11.84
CA PHE A 11 -20.58 -7.93 -11.61
C PHE A 11 -19.20 -7.47 -11.11
N ILE A 12 -18.66 -6.37 -11.64
CA ILE A 12 -17.34 -5.86 -11.25
C ILE A 12 -17.21 -5.57 -9.74
N PRO A 13 -18.09 -4.75 -9.12
CA PRO A 13 -17.98 -4.50 -7.68
C PRO A 13 -18.22 -5.75 -6.84
N LEU A 14 -19.06 -6.69 -7.30
CA LEU A 14 -19.29 -7.97 -6.61
C LEU A 14 -18.04 -8.86 -6.62
N VAL A 15 -17.30 -8.92 -7.73
CA VAL A 15 -16.03 -9.65 -7.81
C VAL A 15 -15.01 -9.04 -6.84
N ALA A 16 -14.87 -7.72 -6.82
CA ALA A 16 -13.94 -7.04 -5.90
C ALA A 16 -14.29 -7.32 -4.43
N ILE A 17 -15.57 -7.26 -4.06
CA ILE A 17 -16.04 -7.62 -2.71
C ILE A 17 -15.79 -9.10 -2.42
N GLY A 18 -16.04 -9.99 -3.38
CA GLY A 18 -15.78 -11.42 -3.25
C GLY A 18 -14.31 -11.72 -2.96
N ILE A 19 -13.39 -11.07 -3.70
CA ILE A 19 -11.94 -11.16 -3.46
C ILE A 19 -11.60 -10.67 -2.05
N SER A 20 -12.14 -9.53 -1.63
CA SER A 20 -11.92 -9.02 -0.27
C SER A 20 -12.41 -9.99 0.81
N GLY A 21 -13.53 -10.68 0.56
CA GLY A 21 -14.03 -11.75 1.43
C GLY A 21 -13.03 -12.90 1.55
N ILE A 22 -12.44 -13.34 0.44
CA ILE A 22 -11.41 -14.39 0.42
C ILE A 22 -10.17 -13.97 1.21
N GLU A 23 -9.70 -12.73 1.02
CA GLU A 23 -8.54 -12.19 1.76
C GLU A 23 -8.79 -12.22 3.27
N VAL A 24 -9.93 -11.68 3.72
CA VAL A 24 -10.33 -11.68 5.13
C VAL A 24 -10.41 -13.10 5.68
N LEU A 25 -10.92 -14.06 4.91
CA LEU A 25 -10.95 -15.47 5.30
C LEU A 25 -9.53 -16.04 5.46
N ILE A 26 -8.61 -15.76 4.55
CA ILE A 26 -7.21 -16.21 4.63
C ILE A 26 -6.56 -15.70 5.93
N ILE A 27 -6.74 -14.42 6.25
CA ILE A 27 -6.15 -13.81 7.46
C ILE A 27 -6.81 -14.34 8.73
N SER A 28 -8.12 -14.58 8.70
CA SER A 28 -8.86 -15.13 9.85
C SER A 28 -8.36 -16.53 10.26
N ARG A 29 -7.77 -17.29 9.33
CA ARG A 29 -7.16 -18.61 9.58
C ARG A 29 -5.79 -18.53 10.27
N GLY A 30 -5.24 -17.33 10.43
CA GLY A 30 -4.01 -17.08 11.19
C GLY A 30 -2.77 -16.87 10.33
N MET A 31 -1.71 -16.41 11.00
CA MET A 31 -0.48 -15.88 10.38
C MET A 31 0.28 -16.92 9.54
N GLY A 32 0.28 -18.19 9.94
CA GLY A 32 1.01 -19.24 9.21
C GLY A 32 0.44 -19.48 7.80
N VAL A 33 -0.89 -19.42 7.65
CA VAL A 33 -1.55 -19.60 6.35
C VAL A 33 -1.33 -18.37 5.47
N SER A 34 -1.49 -17.18 6.03
CA SER A 34 -1.32 -15.94 5.28
C SER A 34 0.13 -15.70 4.84
N ILE A 35 1.13 -16.03 5.66
CA ILE A 35 2.54 -15.95 5.25
C ILE A 35 2.85 -16.92 4.11
N ARG A 36 2.43 -18.19 4.21
CA ARG A 36 2.64 -19.16 3.12
C ARG A 36 1.98 -18.73 1.82
N TYR A 37 0.78 -18.14 1.91
CA TYR A 37 0.10 -17.56 0.75
C TYR A 37 0.95 -16.45 0.11
N ILE A 38 1.38 -15.47 0.90
CA ILE A 38 2.20 -14.34 0.42
C ILE A 38 3.52 -14.84 -0.18
N GLU A 39 4.17 -15.83 0.44
CA GLU A 39 5.44 -16.38 -0.03
C GLU A 39 5.30 -17.05 -1.40
N ILE A 40 4.33 -17.96 -1.54
CA ILE A 40 4.12 -18.71 -2.79
C ILE A 40 3.69 -17.76 -3.91
N PHE A 41 2.64 -16.98 -3.68
CA PHE A 41 2.11 -16.12 -4.73
C PHE A 41 3.00 -14.92 -5.00
N GLY A 42 3.69 -14.37 -4.00
CA GLY A 42 4.66 -13.30 -4.19
C GLY A 42 5.85 -13.75 -5.04
N PHE A 43 6.36 -14.98 -4.84
CA PHE A 43 7.43 -15.51 -5.69
C PHE A 43 6.95 -15.74 -7.13
N MET A 44 5.77 -16.35 -7.30
CA MET A 44 5.19 -16.57 -8.62
C MET A 44 4.91 -15.26 -9.37
N GLU A 45 4.43 -14.25 -8.66
CA GLU A 45 4.16 -12.91 -9.17
C GLU A 45 5.43 -12.21 -9.65
N VAL A 46 6.50 -12.21 -8.84
CA VAL A 46 7.79 -11.61 -9.24
C VAL A 46 8.35 -12.32 -10.47
N ALA A 47 8.28 -13.66 -10.51
CA ALA A 47 8.72 -14.42 -11.69
C ALA A 47 7.90 -14.06 -12.94
N PHE A 48 6.57 -13.98 -12.80
CA PHE A 48 5.68 -13.58 -13.89
C PHE A 48 5.97 -12.13 -14.35
N LEU A 49 6.17 -11.20 -13.42
CA LEU A 49 6.48 -9.81 -13.72
C LEU A 49 7.76 -9.69 -14.55
N ILE A 50 8.80 -10.45 -14.22
CA ILE A 50 10.05 -10.47 -14.99
C ILE A 50 9.78 -11.01 -16.41
N ILE A 51 9.08 -12.15 -16.54
CA ILE A 51 8.77 -12.75 -17.84
C ILE A 51 7.93 -11.80 -18.69
N ALA A 52 6.86 -11.25 -18.13
CA ALA A 52 5.99 -10.30 -18.80
C ALA A 52 6.75 -9.05 -19.25
N SER A 53 7.66 -8.54 -18.41
CA SER A 53 8.49 -7.38 -18.74
C SER A 53 9.42 -7.67 -19.94
N PHE A 54 10.05 -8.85 -19.98
CA PHE A 54 10.86 -9.24 -21.15
C PHE A 54 10.00 -9.32 -22.42
N LEU A 55 8.84 -9.98 -22.35
CA LEU A 55 7.93 -10.10 -23.49
C LEU A 55 7.49 -8.73 -24.00
N MET A 56 7.12 -7.82 -23.08
CA MET A 56 6.73 -6.44 -23.39
C MET A 56 7.85 -5.66 -24.08
N ILE A 57 9.11 -5.80 -23.65
CA ILE A 57 10.26 -5.15 -24.30
C ILE A 57 10.49 -5.70 -25.71
N PHE A 58 10.44 -7.03 -25.89
CA PHE A 58 10.69 -7.65 -27.20
C PHE A 58 9.58 -7.39 -28.22
N HIS A 59 8.34 -7.19 -27.75
CA HIS A 59 7.20 -6.89 -28.61
C HIS A 59 6.95 -5.37 -28.76
N GLY A 60 7.54 -4.57 -27.87
CA GLY A 60 7.42 -3.12 -27.90
C GLY A 60 8.06 -2.54 -29.15
N THR A 61 7.33 -1.64 -29.81
CA THR A 61 7.77 -0.98 -31.05
C THR A 61 8.42 0.37 -30.78
N SER A 62 8.43 0.80 -29.52
CA SER A 62 8.78 2.17 -29.14
C SER A 62 10.05 2.23 -28.33
N TYR A 63 10.93 3.12 -28.77
CA TYR A 63 12.11 3.53 -28.02
C TYR A 63 11.73 4.62 -27.03
N PHE A 64 12.48 4.70 -25.93
CA PHE A 64 12.34 5.77 -24.96
C PHE A 64 12.50 7.12 -25.68
N SER A 65 11.40 7.84 -25.89
CA SER A 65 11.50 9.23 -26.29
C SER A 65 12.03 9.96 -25.06
N GLY A 66 13.16 10.66 -25.19
CA GLY A 66 13.79 11.40 -24.10
C GLY A 66 12.94 12.55 -23.53
N ASN A 67 11.63 12.53 -23.72
CA ASN A 67 10.67 13.46 -23.16
C ASN A 67 10.48 13.12 -21.68
N SER A 68 11.55 13.33 -20.90
CA SER A 68 11.53 13.31 -19.45
C SER A 68 10.53 14.37 -18.99
N GLY A 69 9.49 13.94 -18.28
CA GLY A 69 8.60 14.87 -17.60
C GLY A 69 9.42 15.88 -16.77
N SER A 70 8.96 17.13 -16.71
CA SER A 70 9.65 18.15 -15.90
C SER A 70 9.70 17.68 -14.45
N PHE A 71 10.88 17.72 -13.83
CA PHE A 71 11.05 17.48 -12.39
C PHE A 71 10.20 18.43 -11.54
N PHE A 72 9.90 19.63 -12.06
CA PHE A 72 9.04 20.60 -11.40
C PHE A 72 7.57 20.49 -11.81
N GLY A 73 7.22 19.53 -12.68
CA GLY A 73 5.84 19.25 -13.05
C GLY A 73 5.13 18.42 -11.97
N SER A 74 3.84 18.69 -11.75
CA SER A 74 3.02 17.96 -10.77
C SER A 74 3.01 16.46 -11.02
N GLY A 75 2.95 16.03 -12.28
CA GLY A 75 2.91 14.61 -12.66
C GLY A 75 4.14 13.80 -12.20
N PHE A 76 5.32 14.40 -12.09
CA PHE A 76 6.49 13.72 -11.52
C PHE A 76 6.30 13.40 -10.04
N TRP A 77 5.79 14.37 -9.27
CA TRP A 77 5.58 14.24 -7.83
C TRP A 77 4.38 13.35 -7.49
N GLU A 78 3.30 13.42 -8.28
CA GLU A 78 2.17 12.49 -8.19
C GLU A 78 2.61 11.06 -8.51
N GLY A 79 3.39 10.85 -9.59
CA GLY A 79 3.98 9.55 -9.90
C GLY A 79 4.92 9.05 -8.79
N THR A 80 5.70 9.94 -8.18
CA THR A 80 6.57 9.63 -7.04
C THR A 80 5.75 9.25 -5.80
N LEU A 81 4.63 9.93 -5.54
CA LEU A 81 3.71 9.62 -4.44
C LEU A 81 3.19 8.17 -4.57
N PHE A 82 2.71 7.77 -5.74
CA PHE A 82 2.32 6.39 -6.02
C PHE A 82 3.51 5.42 -5.99
N GLY A 83 4.68 5.86 -6.45
CA GLY A 83 5.91 5.09 -6.41
C GLY A 83 6.32 4.73 -4.98
N VAL A 84 6.25 5.68 -4.05
CA VAL A 84 6.54 5.44 -2.62
C VAL A 84 5.51 4.48 -2.02
N LEU A 85 4.24 4.56 -2.44
CA LEU A 85 3.22 3.59 -2.03
C LEU A 85 3.56 2.16 -2.46
N MET A 86 4.27 1.93 -3.56
CA MET A 86 4.70 0.56 -3.92
C MET A 86 5.65 -0.05 -2.90
N PHE A 87 6.35 0.77 -2.11
CA PHE A 87 7.21 0.33 -1.01
C PHE A 87 6.49 0.38 0.34
N SER A 88 5.18 0.57 0.33
CA SER A 88 4.39 0.57 1.54
C SER A 88 4.24 -0.88 2.04
N GLY A 89 4.59 -1.15 3.30
CA GLY A 89 4.58 -2.51 3.86
C GLY A 89 5.64 -2.78 4.94
N LEU A 90 6.60 -1.87 5.13
CA LEU A 90 7.67 -1.98 6.15
C LEU A 90 7.17 -2.19 7.57
N GLY A 91 5.97 -1.72 7.90
CA GLY A 91 5.42 -1.88 9.25
C GLY A 91 5.32 -3.35 9.70
N SER A 92 5.23 -4.29 8.75
CA SER A 92 5.28 -5.72 9.01
C SER A 92 6.64 -6.21 9.53
N SER A 93 7.73 -5.52 9.16
CA SER A 93 9.10 -5.91 9.52
C SER A 93 9.39 -5.81 11.01
N ILE A 94 8.65 -4.96 11.74
CA ILE A 94 8.74 -4.89 13.21
C ILE A 94 8.37 -6.24 13.83
N PHE A 95 7.28 -6.84 13.39
CA PHE A 95 6.85 -8.15 13.88
C PHE A 95 7.76 -9.29 13.42
N ILE A 96 8.35 -9.16 12.23
CA ILE A 96 9.37 -10.12 11.75
C ILE A 96 10.62 -10.03 12.62
N SER A 97 11.02 -8.81 13.03
CA SER A 97 12.20 -8.60 13.87
C SER A 97 12.09 -9.29 15.22
N GLU A 98 10.90 -9.31 15.83
CA GLU A 98 10.63 -10.01 17.11
C GLU A 98 10.79 -11.53 16.99
N ASN A 99 10.64 -12.10 15.78
CA ASN A 99 10.72 -13.53 15.51
C ASN A 99 12.02 -13.94 14.80
N THR A 100 12.96 -13.02 14.61
CA THR A 100 14.20 -13.25 13.86
C THR A 100 15.41 -13.29 14.79
N LYS A 101 16.22 -14.35 14.69
CA LYS A 101 17.51 -14.43 15.39
C LYS A 101 18.44 -13.32 14.88
N ASN A 102 19.10 -12.60 15.79
CA ASN A 102 19.95 -11.46 15.47
C ASN A 102 19.20 -10.39 14.63
N SER A 103 18.02 -10.01 15.13
CA SER A 103 17.09 -9.10 14.47
C SER A 103 17.70 -7.76 14.07
N ARG A 104 18.65 -7.23 14.86
CA ARG A 104 19.33 -5.96 14.58
C ARG A 104 20.06 -5.96 13.23
N VAL A 105 20.72 -7.06 12.88
CA VAL A 105 21.52 -7.15 11.65
C VAL A 105 20.71 -7.79 10.52
N MET A 106 20.03 -8.90 10.81
CA MET A 106 19.33 -9.69 9.79
C MET A 106 18.15 -8.92 9.21
N THR A 107 17.30 -8.33 10.07
CA THR A 107 16.11 -7.60 9.60
C THR A 107 16.51 -6.41 8.74
N GLY A 108 17.47 -5.60 9.19
CA GLY A 108 17.93 -4.43 8.44
C GLY A 108 18.52 -4.79 7.07
N ARG A 109 19.36 -5.83 7.01
CA ARG A 109 19.93 -6.31 5.74
C ARG A 109 18.85 -6.87 4.81
N SER A 110 17.94 -7.69 5.33
CA SER A 110 16.85 -8.27 4.53
C SER A 110 15.92 -7.19 3.97
N ILE A 111 15.57 -6.16 4.76
CA ILE A 111 14.79 -5.02 4.27
C ILE A 111 15.56 -4.31 3.14
N MET A 112 16.83 -3.97 3.36
CA MET A 112 17.61 -3.25 2.35
C MET A 112 17.73 -4.03 1.03
N ILE A 113 17.99 -5.34 1.11
CA ILE A 113 18.05 -6.22 -0.07
C ILE A 113 16.68 -6.28 -0.74
N ALA A 114 15.60 -6.48 0.02
CA ALA A 114 14.26 -6.52 -0.53
C ALA A 114 13.94 -5.22 -1.29
N TYR A 115 14.27 -4.05 -0.74
CA TYR A 115 14.06 -2.75 -1.37
C TYR A 115 14.85 -2.57 -2.67
N LEU A 116 16.13 -2.97 -2.67
CA LEU A 116 16.96 -2.86 -3.86
C LEU A 116 16.46 -3.79 -4.97
N VAL A 117 16.10 -5.02 -4.63
CA VAL A 117 15.60 -6.01 -5.59
C VAL A 117 14.23 -5.60 -6.13
N THR A 118 13.27 -5.24 -5.26
CA THR A 118 11.94 -4.80 -5.71
C THR A 118 12.02 -3.49 -6.47
N GLY A 119 12.84 -2.53 -6.03
CA GLY A 119 13.04 -1.28 -6.75
C GLY A 119 13.65 -1.48 -8.14
N ALA A 120 14.66 -2.34 -8.28
CA ALA A 120 15.22 -2.68 -9.58
C ALA A 120 14.17 -3.37 -10.49
N ALA A 121 13.40 -4.31 -9.94
CA ALA A 121 12.33 -4.98 -10.68
C ALA A 121 11.24 -4.01 -11.13
N MET A 122 10.85 -3.04 -10.28
CA MET A 122 9.85 -2.03 -10.62
C MET A 122 10.35 -1.04 -11.68
N VAL A 123 11.61 -0.61 -11.61
CA VAL A 123 12.21 0.23 -12.67
C VAL A 123 12.22 -0.52 -14.00
N PHE A 124 12.60 -1.79 -13.99
CA PHE A 124 12.60 -2.64 -15.18
C PHE A 124 11.19 -2.84 -15.75
N ALA A 125 10.20 -3.13 -14.90
CA ALA A 125 8.81 -3.29 -15.30
C ALA A 125 8.21 -1.99 -15.84
N SER A 126 8.48 -0.85 -15.18
CA SER A 126 8.05 0.47 -15.65
C SER A 126 8.61 0.77 -17.03
N TYR A 127 9.89 0.46 -17.28
CA TYR A 127 10.51 0.60 -18.59
C TYR A 127 9.85 -0.31 -19.62
N ALA A 128 9.59 -1.57 -19.28
CA ALA A 128 8.94 -2.54 -20.16
C ALA A 128 7.54 -2.07 -20.58
N VAL A 129 6.73 -1.61 -19.62
CA VAL A 129 5.38 -1.06 -19.88
C VAL A 129 5.48 0.17 -20.79
N GLN A 130 6.40 1.09 -20.52
CA GLN A 130 6.57 2.28 -21.35
C GLN A 130 6.98 1.93 -22.79
N SER A 131 7.93 1.00 -22.98
CA SER A 131 8.37 0.55 -24.30
C SER A 131 7.27 -0.20 -25.06
N PHE A 132 6.44 -0.96 -24.36
CA PHE A 132 5.32 -1.69 -24.94
C PHE A 132 4.15 -0.79 -25.34
N ILE A 133 3.77 0.17 -24.48
CA ILE A 133 2.67 1.11 -24.76
C ILE A 133 3.08 2.14 -25.84
N GLY A 134 4.31 2.65 -25.77
CA GLY A 134 4.80 3.59 -26.76
C GLY A 134 4.03 4.93 -26.80
N PRO A 135 3.64 5.45 -27.99
CA PRO A 135 2.95 6.73 -28.13
C PRO A 135 1.61 6.80 -27.39
N ASP A 136 0.98 5.66 -27.12
CA ASP A 136 -0.34 5.57 -26.46
C ASP A 136 -0.26 5.82 -24.94
N ILE A 137 0.91 6.20 -24.42
CA ILE A 137 1.12 6.48 -22.99
C ILE A 137 0.21 7.62 -22.48
N THR A 138 -0.15 8.56 -23.35
CA THR A 138 -1.11 9.62 -23.03
C THR A 138 -2.52 9.05 -22.82
N GLY A 139 -2.92 8.06 -23.61
CA GLY A 139 -4.18 7.34 -23.46
C GLY A 139 -4.20 6.48 -22.19
N TYR A 140 -3.06 5.88 -21.83
CA TYR A 140 -2.91 5.11 -20.60
C TYR A 140 -3.15 5.94 -19.33
N ASN A 141 -2.70 7.20 -19.31
CA ASN A 141 -2.91 8.10 -18.16
C ASN A 141 -4.40 8.37 -17.87
N GLY A 142 -5.23 8.46 -18.92
CA GLY A 142 -6.68 8.65 -18.76
C GLY A 142 -7.45 7.34 -18.62
N ASN A 143 -6.90 6.23 -19.13
CA ASN A 143 -7.54 4.93 -19.09
C ASN A 143 -6.50 3.78 -19.04
N PRO A 144 -6.26 3.17 -17.87
CA PRO A 144 -5.31 2.08 -17.75
C PRO A 144 -5.74 0.79 -18.48
N PHE A 145 -7.01 0.65 -18.88
CA PHE A 145 -7.47 -0.49 -19.69
C PHE A 145 -6.85 -0.53 -21.10
N VAL A 146 -6.22 0.56 -21.55
CA VAL A 146 -5.40 0.58 -22.76
C VAL A 146 -4.33 -0.52 -22.69
N LEU A 147 -3.66 -0.68 -21.55
CA LEU A 147 -2.63 -1.71 -21.38
C LEU A 147 -3.21 -3.12 -21.57
N ILE A 148 -4.37 -3.41 -20.99
CA ILE A 148 -5.03 -4.72 -21.13
C ILE A 148 -5.39 -4.99 -22.59
N THR A 149 -5.87 -3.97 -23.30
CA THR A 149 -6.20 -4.07 -24.72
C THR A 149 -4.97 -4.36 -25.57
N LEU A 150 -3.87 -3.65 -25.31
CA LEU A 150 -2.58 -3.85 -25.99
C LEU A 150 -1.98 -5.24 -25.71
N ILE A 151 -2.07 -5.72 -24.47
CA ILE A 151 -1.66 -7.07 -24.09
C ILE A 151 -2.47 -8.11 -24.87
N ARG A 152 -3.80 -7.94 -24.97
CA ARG A 152 -4.66 -8.85 -25.73
C ARG A 152 -4.31 -8.86 -27.21
N SER A 153 -4.03 -7.70 -27.82
CA SER A 153 -3.67 -7.64 -29.23
C SER A 153 -2.26 -8.16 -29.51
N GLY A 154 -1.29 -7.94 -28.62
CA GLY A 154 0.10 -8.35 -28.81
C GLY A 154 0.38 -9.81 -28.46
N PHE A 155 -0.22 -10.32 -27.38
CA PHE A 155 0.06 -11.66 -26.83
C PHE A 155 -1.14 -12.62 -26.82
N GLY A 156 -2.33 -12.14 -27.21
CA GLY A 156 -3.56 -12.94 -27.25
C GLY A 156 -4.33 -12.98 -25.92
N GLY A 157 -5.53 -13.56 -25.97
CA GLY A 157 -6.47 -13.60 -24.84
C GLY A 157 -5.96 -14.40 -23.64
N LEU A 158 -5.31 -15.54 -23.88
CA LEU A 158 -4.80 -16.38 -22.78
C LEU A 158 -3.75 -15.65 -21.93
N PHE A 159 -2.82 -14.93 -22.57
CA PHE A 159 -1.81 -14.17 -21.86
C PHE A 159 -2.43 -13.00 -21.10
N MET A 160 -3.45 -12.34 -21.66
CA MET A 160 -4.24 -11.32 -20.97
C MET A 160 -4.90 -11.88 -19.71
N ASP A 161 -5.51 -13.07 -19.77
CA ASP A 161 -6.16 -13.70 -18.61
C ASP A 161 -5.15 -14.03 -17.50
N ILE A 162 -3.97 -14.57 -17.88
CA ILE A 162 -2.87 -14.83 -16.94
C ILE A 162 -2.37 -13.52 -16.32
N PHE A 163 -2.24 -12.46 -17.12
CA PHE A 163 -1.81 -11.14 -16.64
C PHE A 163 -2.81 -10.56 -15.62
N ILE A 164 -4.11 -10.61 -15.92
CA ILE A 164 -5.16 -10.17 -15.00
C ILE A 164 -5.14 -11.01 -13.72
N PHE A 165 -4.98 -12.33 -13.84
CA PHE A 165 -4.86 -13.21 -12.67
C PHE A 165 -3.70 -12.76 -11.76
N PHE A 166 -2.49 -12.57 -12.29
CA PHE A 166 -1.36 -12.12 -11.48
C PHE A 166 -1.52 -10.70 -10.93
N ALA A 167 -2.17 -9.79 -11.65
CA ALA A 167 -2.49 -8.45 -11.14
C ALA A 167 -3.46 -8.50 -9.95
N LEU A 168 -4.49 -9.36 -10.01
CA LEU A 168 -5.42 -9.57 -8.89
C LEU A 168 -4.71 -10.23 -7.70
N MET A 169 -3.85 -11.22 -7.96
CA MET A 169 -3.08 -11.89 -6.92
C MET A 169 -2.07 -10.95 -6.24
N SER A 170 -1.46 -10.03 -7.00
CA SER A 170 -0.61 -8.96 -6.48
C SER A 170 -1.35 -8.06 -5.51
N SER A 171 -2.55 -7.60 -5.91
CA SER A 171 -3.42 -6.82 -5.04
C SER A 171 -3.80 -7.59 -3.77
N ALA A 172 -4.15 -8.87 -3.89
CA ALA A 172 -4.48 -9.72 -2.75
C ALA A 172 -3.29 -9.95 -1.80
N ASN A 173 -2.07 -10.17 -2.34
CA ASN A 173 -0.85 -10.28 -1.55
C ASN A 173 -0.61 -9.01 -0.72
N LEU A 174 -0.77 -7.85 -1.33
CA LEU A 174 -0.64 -6.56 -0.66
C LEU A 174 -1.68 -6.41 0.45
N VAL A 175 -2.95 -6.68 0.18
CA VAL A 175 -4.02 -6.59 1.18
C VAL A 175 -3.78 -7.55 2.35
N ILE A 176 -3.42 -8.81 2.07
CA ILE A 176 -3.15 -9.80 3.12
C ILE A 176 -1.96 -9.38 3.98
N SER A 177 -0.88 -8.87 3.38
CA SER A 177 0.27 -8.34 4.12
C SER A 177 -0.13 -7.21 5.07
N TYR A 178 -0.90 -6.25 4.55
CA TYR A 178 -1.39 -5.12 5.34
C TYR A 178 -2.31 -5.50 6.48
N LEU A 179 -3.27 -6.37 6.20
CA LEU A 179 -4.23 -6.80 7.20
C LEU A 179 -3.56 -7.63 8.31
N ASN A 180 -2.49 -8.38 8.00
CA ASN A 180 -1.68 -9.04 9.02
C ASN A 180 -0.93 -8.04 9.90
N ALA A 181 -0.29 -7.03 9.30
CA ALA A 181 0.39 -5.98 10.06
C ALA A 181 -0.60 -5.22 10.94
N PHE A 182 -1.75 -4.82 10.39
CA PHE A 182 -2.82 -4.13 11.12
C PHE A 182 -3.39 -4.99 12.25
N ARG A 183 -3.69 -6.26 11.99
CA ARG A 183 -4.10 -7.24 13.02
C ARG A 183 -3.15 -7.26 14.21
N ASN A 184 -1.85 -7.37 13.95
CA ASN A 184 -0.86 -7.47 15.02
C ASN A 184 -0.74 -6.15 15.80
N SER A 185 -0.79 -5.01 15.11
CA SER A 185 -0.84 -3.68 15.73
C SER A 185 -2.06 -3.53 16.64
N VAL A 186 -3.24 -3.93 16.20
CA VAL A 186 -4.48 -3.83 17.00
C VAL A 186 -4.45 -4.75 18.22
N ILE A 187 -3.94 -5.98 18.09
CA ILE A 187 -3.75 -6.90 19.23
C ILE A 187 -2.77 -6.28 20.24
N ARG A 188 -1.63 -5.74 19.76
CA ARG A 188 -0.62 -5.11 20.62
C ARG A 188 -1.17 -3.90 21.34
N MET A 189 -1.83 -2.98 20.62
CA MET A 189 -2.54 -1.85 21.21
C MET A 189 -3.57 -2.30 22.25
N SER A 190 -4.22 -3.45 22.06
CA SER A 190 -5.16 -3.97 23.05
C SER A 190 -4.48 -4.49 24.31
N ARG A 191 -3.36 -5.19 24.18
CA ARG A 191 -2.55 -5.68 25.30
C ARG A 191 -1.89 -4.55 26.08
N ASP A 192 -1.47 -3.50 25.39
CA ASP A 192 -0.89 -2.29 25.98
C ASP A 192 -1.98 -1.37 26.60
N GLY A 193 -3.24 -1.83 26.68
CA GLY A 193 -4.35 -1.08 27.25
C GLY A 193 -4.84 0.10 26.41
N ILE A 194 -4.29 0.32 25.21
CA ILE A 194 -4.72 1.35 24.26
C ILE A 194 -6.08 0.98 23.65
N LEU A 195 -6.41 -0.29 23.44
CA LEU A 195 -7.74 -0.74 23.04
C LEU A 195 -8.29 -1.69 24.10
N ARG A 196 -9.17 -1.19 24.98
CA ARG A 196 -9.78 -1.98 26.09
C ARG A 196 -10.81 -3.00 25.58
N SER A 197 -10.32 -4.04 24.93
CA SER A 197 -11.13 -5.18 24.52
C SER A 197 -10.35 -6.45 24.77
N GLU A 198 -10.65 -7.13 25.87
CA GLU A 198 -10.04 -8.42 26.20
C GLU A 198 -10.24 -9.44 25.06
N LYS A 199 -11.35 -9.34 24.32
CA LYS A 199 -11.60 -10.17 23.13
C LYS A 199 -10.53 -9.93 22.06
N ILE A 200 -10.20 -8.66 21.78
CA ILE A 200 -9.16 -8.29 20.81
C ILE A 200 -7.77 -8.70 21.31
N GLY A 201 -7.44 -8.42 22.58
CA GLY A 201 -6.17 -8.82 23.19
C GLY A 201 -5.92 -10.33 23.18
N ASN A 202 -6.99 -11.12 23.29
CA ASN A 202 -7.01 -12.58 23.17
C ASN A 202 -7.07 -13.08 21.72
N GLY A 203 -6.98 -12.20 20.72
CA GLY A 203 -6.94 -12.56 19.30
C GLY A 203 -8.30 -12.86 18.65
N LYS A 204 -9.43 -12.63 19.34
CA LYS A 204 -10.78 -12.76 18.77
C LYS A 204 -11.15 -11.49 18.00
N LEU A 205 -10.85 -11.50 16.70
CA LEU A 205 -10.95 -10.34 15.80
C LEU A 205 -12.13 -10.37 14.83
N SER A 206 -13.13 -11.24 15.03
CA SER A 206 -14.27 -11.39 14.11
C SER A 206 -15.01 -10.07 13.83
N ALA A 207 -15.25 -9.26 14.86
CA ALA A 207 -15.88 -7.94 14.71
C ALA A 207 -15.00 -6.97 13.92
N LEU A 208 -13.67 -7.03 14.10
CA LEU A 208 -12.73 -6.22 13.32
C LEU A 208 -12.76 -6.62 11.85
N TYR A 209 -12.69 -7.92 11.56
CA TYR A 209 -12.76 -8.44 10.20
C TYR A 209 -14.07 -8.07 9.50
N LEU A 210 -15.20 -8.20 10.18
CA LEU A 210 -16.50 -7.79 9.64
C LEU A 210 -16.55 -6.29 9.36
N LEU A 211 -16.00 -5.47 10.27
CA LEU A 211 -15.92 -4.03 10.08
C LEU A 211 -15.07 -3.68 8.85
N MET A 212 -13.90 -4.30 8.71
CA MET A 212 -13.00 -4.06 7.58
C MET A 212 -13.62 -4.47 6.25
N PHE A 213 -14.23 -5.66 6.20
CA PHE A 213 -14.98 -6.12 5.03
C PHE A 213 -16.13 -5.18 4.67
N SER A 214 -16.89 -4.72 5.67
CA SER A 214 -18.03 -3.81 5.46
C SER A 214 -17.57 -2.45 4.94
N ILE A 215 -16.53 -1.85 5.53
CA ILE A 215 -15.97 -0.58 5.07
C ILE A 215 -15.46 -0.73 3.63
N ASN A 216 -14.73 -1.80 3.32
CA ASN A 216 -14.25 -2.06 1.97
C ASN A 216 -15.42 -2.16 0.97
N GLY A 217 -16.45 -2.96 1.28
CA GLY A 217 -17.62 -3.09 0.41
C GLY A 217 -18.35 -1.77 0.18
N ILE A 218 -18.50 -0.94 1.22
CA ILE A 218 -19.08 0.40 1.11
C ILE A 218 -18.23 1.28 0.19
N LEU A 219 -16.91 1.29 0.36
CA LEU A 219 -16.01 2.09 -0.47
C LEU A 219 -16.04 1.62 -1.93
N VAL A 220 -15.92 0.31 -2.19
CA VAL A 220 -15.98 -0.25 -3.55
C VAL A 220 -17.27 0.14 -4.26
N ILE A 221 -18.42 -0.07 -3.62
CA ILE A 221 -19.73 0.29 -4.18
C ILE A 221 -19.82 1.79 -4.41
N SER A 222 -19.49 2.60 -3.39
CA SER A 222 -19.64 4.06 -3.45
C SER A 222 -18.77 4.64 -4.56
N PHE A 223 -17.49 4.30 -4.61
CA PHE A 223 -16.57 4.82 -5.63
C PHE A 223 -16.94 4.32 -7.02
N TYR A 224 -17.28 3.04 -7.19
CA TYR A 224 -17.65 2.48 -8.49
C TYR A 224 -18.86 3.20 -9.10
N PHE A 225 -19.91 3.47 -8.30
CA PHE A 225 -21.14 4.10 -8.80
C PHE A 225 -21.11 5.63 -8.86
N THR A 226 -20.19 6.30 -8.15
CA THR A 226 -20.14 7.78 -8.12
C THR A 226 -19.02 8.37 -8.97
N LEU A 227 -17.80 7.85 -8.83
CA LEU A 227 -16.59 8.42 -9.43
C LEU A 227 -16.00 7.50 -10.51
N GLY A 228 -16.39 6.23 -10.52
CA GLY A 228 -15.80 5.19 -11.37
C GLY A 228 -14.58 4.53 -10.72
N SER A 229 -14.19 3.37 -11.25
CA SER A 229 -13.11 2.54 -10.68
C SER A 229 -11.74 3.21 -10.72
N PHE A 230 -11.41 3.89 -11.83
CA PHE A 230 -10.10 4.52 -11.99
C PHE A 230 -9.92 5.75 -11.09
N ALA A 231 -10.86 6.70 -11.14
CA ALA A 231 -10.80 7.87 -10.26
C ALA A 231 -10.84 7.45 -8.78
N GLY A 232 -11.65 6.45 -8.43
CA GLY A 232 -11.66 5.90 -7.08
C GLY A 232 -10.34 5.26 -6.67
N PHE A 233 -9.67 4.56 -7.57
CA PHE A 233 -8.31 4.06 -7.35
C PHE A 233 -7.33 5.20 -7.10
N VAL A 234 -7.29 6.22 -7.97
CA VAL A 234 -6.38 7.38 -7.85
C VAL A 234 -6.59 8.09 -6.51
N ILE A 235 -7.85 8.37 -6.15
CA ILE A 235 -8.19 9.05 -4.90
C ILE A 235 -7.77 8.22 -3.68
N LEU A 236 -8.17 6.95 -3.62
CA LEU A 236 -7.87 6.09 -2.46
C LEU A 236 -6.37 5.84 -2.33
N SER A 237 -5.69 5.51 -3.43
CA SER A 237 -4.24 5.27 -3.40
C SER A 237 -3.47 6.55 -3.07
N GLY A 238 -3.89 7.72 -3.58
CA GLY A 238 -3.30 9.01 -3.22
C GLY A 238 -3.46 9.31 -1.73
N THR A 239 -4.67 9.10 -1.18
CA THR A 239 -4.93 9.33 0.24
C THR A 239 -4.11 8.39 1.11
N VAL A 240 -4.05 7.10 0.76
CA VAL A 240 -3.24 6.11 1.49
C VAL A 240 -1.74 6.45 1.41
N SER A 241 -1.27 6.95 0.27
CA SER A 241 0.11 7.40 0.10
C SER A 241 0.44 8.56 1.03
N LEU A 242 -0.41 9.59 1.11
CA LEU A 242 -0.23 10.73 2.01
C LEU A 242 -0.24 10.30 3.49
N LEU A 243 -1.14 9.40 3.87
CA LEU A 243 -1.15 8.81 5.23
C LEU A 243 0.15 8.02 5.51
N PHE A 244 0.61 7.23 4.54
CA PHE A 244 1.86 6.48 4.65
C PHE A 244 3.07 7.41 4.85
N LEU A 245 3.17 8.48 4.05
CA LEU A 245 4.20 9.50 4.19
C LEU A 245 4.14 10.18 5.57
N SER A 246 2.94 10.49 6.05
CA SER A 246 2.73 11.11 7.37
C SER A 246 3.21 10.20 8.50
N ILE A 247 2.84 8.91 8.47
CA ILE A 247 3.28 7.92 9.47
C ILE A 247 4.80 7.78 9.47
N HIS A 248 5.44 7.73 8.29
CA HIS A 248 6.89 7.64 8.19
C HIS A 248 7.59 8.91 8.67
N SER A 249 7.02 10.08 8.38
CA SER A 249 7.54 11.36 8.86
C SER A 249 7.48 11.45 10.39
N ILE A 250 6.35 11.06 10.99
CA ILE A 250 6.19 11.00 12.46
C ILE A 250 7.18 9.99 13.08
N SER A 251 7.32 8.81 12.47
CA SER A 251 8.23 7.76 12.95
C SER A 251 9.69 8.22 12.88
N ASN A 252 10.08 8.86 11.77
CA ASN A 252 11.42 9.39 11.59
C ASN A 252 11.74 10.52 12.58
N ILE A 253 10.80 11.45 12.79
CA ILE A 253 10.96 12.54 13.78
C ILE A 253 11.14 11.93 15.18
N THR A 254 10.31 10.95 15.54
CA THR A 254 10.39 10.28 16.85
C THR A 254 11.72 9.55 17.02
N LEU A 255 12.17 8.83 15.98
CA LEU A 255 13.45 8.13 15.97
C LEU A 255 14.62 9.10 16.09
N SER A 256 14.59 10.24 15.38
CA SER A 256 15.63 11.26 15.49
C SER A 256 15.74 11.81 16.90
N VAL A 257 14.60 12.18 17.51
CA VAL A 257 14.58 12.68 18.90
C VAL A 257 15.20 11.66 19.84
N HIS A 258 14.85 10.38 19.69
CA HIS A 258 15.45 9.29 20.47
C HIS A 258 16.96 9.14 20.19
N SER A 259 17.39 9.08 18.93
CA SER A 259 18.80 8.91 18.55
C SER A 259 19.69 10.09 18.96
N PHE A 260 19.16 11.31 19.03
CA PHE A 260 19.85 12.45 19.63
C PHE A 260 20.21 12.19 21.10
N SER A 261 19.31 11.55 21.87
CA SER A 261 19.58 11.20 23.27
C SER A 261 20.72 10.18 23.43
N TYR A 262 20.88 9.26 22.47
CA TYR A 262 21.90 8.20 22.50
C TYR A 262 23.16 8.49 21.64
N ARG A 263 23.24 9.67 21.02
CA ARG A 263 24.36 10.11 20.14
C ARG A 263 24.64 9.16 18.97
N GLU A 264 23.62 8.48 18.46
CA GLU A 264 23.76 7.61 17.29
C GLU A 264 23.72 8.45 16.01
N ILE A 265 24.88 8.66 15.38
CA ILE A 265 25.04 9.54 14.19
C ILE A 265 24.09 9.16 13.06
N SER A 266 23.93 7.87 12.78
CA SER A 266 23.03 7.38 11.73
C SER A 266 21.57 7.76 11.99
N GLY A 267 21.10 7.64 13.23
CA GLY A 267 19.74 8.02 13.62
C GLY A 267 19.52 9.53 13.72
N ILE A 268 20.59 10.32 13.78
CA ILE A 268 20.55 11.79 13.74
C ILE A 268 20.46 12.32 12.30
N ILE A 269 21.10 11.65 11.33
CA ILE A 269 21.20 12.16 9.96
C ILE A 269 20.14 11.55 9.04
N ILE A 270 19.98 10.22 9.07
CA ILE A 270 19.17 9.50 8.07
C ILE A 270 17.67 9.84 8.21
N PRO A 271 17.05 9.77 9.40
CA PRO A 271 15.63 10.03 9.51
C PRO A 271 15.22 11.48 9.19
N PRO A 272 15.97 12.55 9.59
CA PRO A 272 15.61 13.91 9.19
C PRO A 272 15.75 14.14 7.68
N ALA A 273 16.79 13.59 7.05
CA ALA A 273 16.95 13.66 5.60
C ALA A 273 15.78 12.95 4.88
N SER A 274 15.39 11.76 5.38
CA SER A 274 14.22 11.05 4.88
C SER A 274 12.94 11.88 5.07
N THR A 275 12.70 12.44 6.26
CA THR A 275 11.52 13.30 6.53
C THR A 275 11.49 14.52 5.62
N ALA A 276 12.62 15.18 5.39
CA ALA A 276 12.70 16.32 4.48
C ALA A 276 12.31 15.91 3.05
N PHE A 277 12.83 14.78 2.56
CA PHE A 277 12.46 14.25 1.26
C PHE A 277 10.98 13.88 1.16
N LEU A 278 10.43 13.20 2.17
CA LEU A 278 8.99 12.86 2.22
C LEU A 278 8.11 14.11 2.31
N ALA A 279 8.55 15.15 3.03
CA ALA A 279 7.85 16.42 3.11
C ALA A 279 7.83 17.15 1.76
N VAL A 280 8.92 17.12 0.99
CA VAL A 280 8.94 17.66 -0.37
C VAL A 280 7.95 16.91 -1.27
N ILE A 281 7.96 15.58 -1.25
CA ILE A 281 6.99 14.79 -2.04
C ILE A 281 5.56 15.17 -1.67
N MET A 282 5.26 15.21 -0.37
CA MET A 282 3.94 15.56 0.13
C MET A 282 3.53 16.96 -0.31
N VAL A 283 4.34 17.99 -0.04
CA VAL A 283 4.02 19.38 -0.44
C VAL A 283 3.84 19.52 -1.95
N MET A 284 4.75 18.95 -2.75
CA MET A 284 4.65 19.05 -4.21
C MET A 284 3.44 18.29 -4.76
N SER A 285 3.09 17.14 -4.18
CA SER A 285 1.89 16.39 -4.60
C SER A 285 0.58 17.11 -4.28
N LEU A 286 0.52 17.88 -3.19
CA LEU A 286 -0.66 18.69 -2.80
C LEU A 286 -0.87 19.92 -3.69
N THR A 287 0.09 20.27 -4.56
CA THR A 287 -0.04 21.40 -5.49
C THR A 287 -0.71 21.03 -6.82
N GLY A 288 -1.10 19.76 -7.00
CA GLY A 288 -1.82 19.31 -8.19
C GLY A 288 -3.20 19.98 -8.29
N SER A 289 -3.60 20.36 -9.51
CA SER A 289 -4.86 21.08 -9.77
C SER A 289 -6.01 20.18 -10.25
N GLY A 290 -5.80 18.85 -10.29
CA GLY A 290 -6.80 17.88 -10.69
C GLY A 290 -7.93 17.73 -9.67
N ILE A 291 -9.15 17.42 -10.13
CA ILE A 291 -10.29 17.18 -9.23
C ILE A 291 -10.04 15.97 -8.32
N GLU A 292 -9.38 14.93 -8.86
CA GLU A 292 -8.95 13.76 -8.10
C GLU A 292 -7.97 14.15 -6.99
N THR A 293 -7.03 15.08 -7.26
CA THR A 293 -6.09 15.61 -6.25
C THR A 293 -6.83 16.35 -5.15
N VAL A 294 -7.76 17.25 -5.49
CA VAL A 294 -8.54 18.00 -4.49
C VAL A 294 -9.35 17.06 -3.59
N ILE A 295 -9.98 16.03 -4.17
CA ILE A 295 -10.73 15.03 -3.39
C ILE A 295 -9.77 14.20 -2.53
N THR A 296 -8.61 13.80 -3.07
CA THR A 296 -7.56 13.09 -2.34
C THR A 296 -7.14 13.84 -1.08
N ASP A 297 -6.89 15.15 -1.22
CA ASP A 297 -6.46 16.03 -0.15
C ASP A 297 -7.56 16.20 0.90
N ALA A 298 -8.81 16.34 0.47
CA ALA A 298 -9.96 16.41 1.35
C ALA A 298 -10.15 15.11 2.16
N PHE A 299 -10.02 13.95 1.52
CA PHE A 299 -10.06 12.65 2.20
C PHE A 299 -8.91 12.47 3.18
N PHE A 300 -7.70 12.87 2.80
CA PHE A 300 -6.53 12.86 3.68
C PHE A 300 -6.77 13.74 4.91
N ALA A 301 -7.19 14.99 4.73
CA ALA A 301 -7.47 15.93 5.82
C ALA A 301 -8.59 15.42 6.74
N LEU A 302 -9.65 14.82 6.17
CA LEU A 302 -10.74 14.21 6.91
C LEU A 302 -10.24 13.06 7.80
N LEU A 303 -9.45 12.15 7.25
CA LEU A 303 -8.93 10.98 7.99
C LEU A 303 -7.93 11.38 9.08
N VAL A 304 -7.05 12.34 8.81
CA VAL A 304 -6.14 12.90 9.83
C VAL A 304 -6.94 13.56 10.94
N SER A 305 -7.91 14.41 10.60
CA SER A 305 -8.80 15.07 11.57
C SER A 305 -9.57 14.07 12.42
N ALA A 306 -10.15 13.03 11.80
CA ALA A 306 -10.85 11.96 12.49
C ALA A 306 -9.92 11.18 13.45
N SER A 307 -8.68 10.93 13.02
CA SER A 307 -7.66 10.25 13.84
C SER A 307 -7.26 11.10 15.06
N LEU A 308 -7.05 12.40 14.87
CA LEU A 308 -6.75 13.34 15.96
C LEU A 308 -7.91 13.47 16.93
N LEU A 309 -9.14 13.57 16.42
CA LEU A 309 -10.35 13.58 17.23
C LEU A 309 -10.49 12.29 18.05
N PHE A 310 -10.26 11.14 17.42
CA PHE A 310 -10.28 9.85 18.11
C PHE A 310 -9.25 9.82 19.26
N VAL A 311 -8.01 10.25 19.02
CA VAL A 311 -6.96 10.33 20.05
C VAL A 311 -7.35 11.32 21.17
N ALA A 312 -7.91 12.48 20.83
CA ALA A 312 -8.35 13.47 21.81
C ALA A 312 -9.48 12.92 22.70
N VAL A 313 -10.48 12.27 22.10
CA VAL A 313 -11.57 11.58 22.80
C VAL A 313 -10.99 10.51 23.72
N LEU A 314 -10.09 9.66 23.22
CA LEU A 314 -9.43 8.65 24.05
C LEU A 314 -8.71 9.29 25.24
N LYS A 315 -7.99 10.40 25.05
CA LYS A 315 -7.27 11.09 26.13
C LYS A 315 -8.23 11.65 27.19
N ILE A 316 -9.36 12.24 26.79
CA ILE A 316 -10.39 12.76 27.70
C ILE A 316 -10.98 11.64 28.56
N TYR A 317 -11.36 10.53 27.94
CA TYR A 317 -11.92 9.37 28.67
C TYR A 317 -10.88 8.63 29.53
N ARG A 318 -9.58 8.89 29.37
CA ARG A 318 -8.47 8.14 29.98
C ARG A 318 -7.57 8.96 30.90
N LYS A 319 -8.10 10.04 31.48
CA LYS A 319 -7.38 11.10 32.23
C LYS A 319 -6.37 10.64 33.31
N ASN A 320 -6.34 9.36 33.72
CA ASN A 320 -5.53 8.84 34.83
C ASN A 320 -4.57 7.66 34.51
N GLN A 321 -4.35 7.25 33.25
CA GLN A 321 -3.64 5.96 32.99
C GLN A 321 -2.40 5.99 32.09
N TYR A 322 -2.03 7.12 31.50
CA TYR A 322 -0.84 7.21 30.64
C TYR A 322 0.44 7.67 31.33
N SER A 323 0.47 7.72 32.68
CA SER A 323 1.66 8.14 33.42
C SER A 323 2.72 7.05 33.54
N VAL A 324 2.40 5.77 33.26
CA VAL A 324 3.37 4.68 33.38
C VAL A 324 3.13 3.67 32.26
N ILE A 325 3.94 3.73 31.20
CA ILE A 325 4.21 2.53 30.41
C ILE A 325 5.19 1.76 31.30
N ASP A 326 4.68 0.77 32.05
CA ASP A 326 5.54 -0.17 32.75
C ASP A 326 6.28 -0.96 31.67
N PHE A 327 7.53 -0.59 31.39
CA PHE A 327 8.46 -1.48 30.73
C PHE A 327 8.68 -2.63 31.70
N ILE A 328 7.83 -3.65 31.60
CA ILE A 328 8.03 -4.91 32.31
C ILE A 328 9.33 -5.48 31.72
N GLU A 329 10.44 -5.25 32.43
CA GLU A 329 11.72 -5.93 32.24
C GLU A 329 11.54 -7.43 32.56
N ASN A 330 10.82 -8.15 31.72
CA ASN A 330 10.91 -9.61 31.69
C ASN A 330 12.06 -9.98 30.76
N ALA A 331 13.28 -9.67 31.20
CA ALA A 331 14.48 -10.37 30.78
C ALA A 331 14.70 -11.55 31.73
N GLN A 332 14.08 -12.68 31.43
CA GLN A 332 14.51 -14.01 31.86
C GLN A 332 14.55 -14.93 30.65
#